data_AF-A0A920NI54-F1
#
_entry.id   AF-A0A920NI54-F1
#
_cell.length_a   1.000
_cell.length_b   1.000
_cell.length_c   1.000
_cell.angle_alpha   90.00
_cell.angle_beta   90.00
_cell.angle_gamma   90.00
#
_symmetry.space_group_name_H-M   'P 1'
#
loop_
_entity.id
_entity.type
_entity.pdbx_description
1 polymer ?
#
loop_
_entity_poly.entity_id
_entity_poly.type
_entity_poly.pdbx_seq_one_letter_code
_entity_poly.pdbx_strand_id
1 'polypeptide(L)' 'MVKDAGGVLYGDGANLNALLGRIKPGDLGFDILHSNLHKTFTQPHGGGGPGAGAIMVSEKLSQYLPSPMSKIEK' A
#
# COMPACT_ATOMS: atom_id res chain seq x y z
N MET A 1 -15.22 5.22 -14.36
CA MET A 1 -15.89 3.90 -14.51
C MET A 1 -15.70 2.90 -13.36
N VAL A 2 -15.17 3.26 -12.19
CA VAL A 2 -15.31 2.47 -10.94
C VAL A 2 -15.63 3.43 -9.80
N LYS A 3 -14.85 4.52 -9.70
CA LYS A 3 -15.12 5.63 -8.79
C LYS A 3 -16.46 6.31 -9.04
N ASP A 4 -16.83 6.52 -10.29
CA ASP A 4 -18.12 7.14 -10.66
C ASP A 4 -19.33 6.28 -10.22
N ALA A 5 -19.12 4.99 -9.98
CA ALA A 5 -20.12 4.07 -9.43
C ALA A 5 -20.02 3.94 -7.90
N GLY A 6 -19.24 4.80 -7.23
CA GLY A 6 -19.01 4.76 -5.78
C GLY A 6 -17.99 3.70 -5.32
N GLY A 7 -17.29 3.04 -6.24
CA GLY A 7 -16.30 2.01 -5.92
C GLY A 7 -15.00 2.54 -5.33
N VAL A 8 -14.32 1.70 -4.55
CA VAL A 8 -12.98 1.92 -4.00
C VAL A 8 -11.96 1.14 -4.82
N LEU A 9 -10.84 1.76 -5.18
CA LEU A 9 -9.80 1.11 -5.95
C LEU A 9 -8.67 0.57 -5.06
N TYR A 10 -8.61 -0.75 -4.90
CA TYR A 10 -7.51 -1.45 -4.24
C TYR A 10 -6.42 -1.85 -5.26
N GLY A 11 -5.17 -1.53 -4.96
CA GLY A 11 -4.01 -1.90 -5.76
C GLY A 11 -3.14 -2.95 -5.08
N ASP A 12 -2.80 -4.01 -5.80
CA ASP A 12 -1.74 -4.94 -5.38
C ASP A 12 -0.36 -4.28 -5.61
N GLY A 13 0.35 -3.96 -4.54
CA GLY A 13 1.68 -3.36 -4.62
C GLY A 13 2.83 -4.38 -4.53
N ALA A 14 2.62 -5.66 -4.82
CA ALA A 14 3.71 -6.63 -4.94
C ALA A 14 4.77 -6.20 -5.98
N ASN A 15 4.35 -5.44 -7.00
CA ASN A 15 5.22 -4.92 -8.08
C ASN A 15 5.63 -3.45 -7.87
N LEU A 16 5.53 -2.92 -6.65
CA LEU A 16 5.82 -1.50 -6.39
C LEU A 16 7.25 -1.09 -6.76
N ASN A 17 8.20 -2.03 -6.82
CA ASN A 17 9.57 -1.77 -7.27
C ASN A 17 9.66 -1.19 -8.70
N ALA A 18 8.68 -1.46 -9.57
CA ALA A 18 8.63 -0.86 -10.91
C ALA A 18 8.14 0.60 -10.89
N LEU A 19 7.48 1.03 -9.81
CA LEU A 19 6.82 2.34 -9.70
C LEU A 19 7.58 3.32 -8.79
N LEU A 20 8.36 2.80 -7.83
CA LEU A 20 9.10 3.61 -6.86
C LEU A 20 9.98 4.66 -7.55
N GLY A 21 9.88 5.90 -7.08
CA GLY A 21 10.62 7.04 -7.62
C GLY A 21 10.15 7.53 -8.99
N ARG A 22 9.15 6.89 -9.61
CA ARG A 22 8.61 7.26 -10.93
C ARG A 22 7.23 7.87 -10.85
N ILE A 23 6.33 7.24 -10.10
CA ILE A 23 4.94 7.69 -9.94
C ILE A 23 4.46 7.45 -8.51
N LYS A 24 3.41 8.16 -8.09
CA LYS A 24 2.68 7.85 -6.87
C LYS A 24 1.40 7.09 -7.24
N PRO A 25 1.13 5.89 -6.68
CA PRO A 25 -0.10 5.16 -6.98
C PRO A 25 -1.39 5.95 -6.70
N GLY A 26 -1.37 6.86 -5.72
CA GLY A 26 -2.49 7.76 -5.46
C GLY A 26 -2.84 8.67 -6.63
N ASP A 27 -1.84 9.13 -7.41
CA ASP A 27 -2.05 9.97 -8.60
C ASP A 27 -2.70 9.19 -9.74
N LEU A 28 -2.57 7.85 -9.76
CA LEU A 28 -3.29 6.95 -10.66
C LEU A 28 -4.72 6.64 -10.17
N GLY A 29 -5.10 7.14 -9.01
CA GLY A 29 -6.42 6.97 -8.43
C GLY A 29 -6.59 5.74 -7.53
N PHE A 30 -5.52 5.05 -7.13
CA PHE A 30 -5.65 4.01 -6.10
C PHE A 30 -6.03 4.63 -4.74
N ASP A 31 -7.02 4.02 -4.08
CA ASP A 31 -7.48 4.46 -2.76
C ASP A 31 -6.84 3.65 -1.62
N ILE A 32 -6.44 2.41 -1.91
CA ILE A 32 -5.75 1.49 -1.01
C ILE A 32 -4.65 0.79 -1.79
N LEU A 33 -3.49 0.57 -1.19
CA LEU A 33 -2.44 -0.27 -1.75
C LEU A 33 -1.68 -0.98 -0.63
N HIS A 34 -1.47 -2.30 -0.74
CA HIS A 34 -0.51 -2.99 0.13
C HIS A 34 0.87 -3.03 -0.52
N SER A 35 1.94 -3.02 0.27
CA SER A 35 3.31 -3.26 -0.19
C SER A 35 3.89 -4.50 0.46
N ASN A 36 4.44 -5.40 -0.35
CA ASN A 36 5.25 -6.52 0.14
C ASN A 36 6.64 -6.01 0.53
N LEU A 37 6.89 -5.78 1.83
CA LEU A 37 8.20 -5.31 2.28
C LEU A 37 9.31 -6.31 1.99
N HIS A 38 8.98 -7.61 2.03
CA HIS A 38 9.90 -8.70 1.68
C HIS A 38 10.18 -8.85 0.18
N LYS A 39 9.53 -8.05 -0.67
CA LYS A 39 9.83 -7.99 -2.11
C LYS A 39 10.49 -6.66 -2.45
N THR A 40 9.83 -5.55 -2.11
CA THR A 40 10.23 -4.21 -2.56
C THR A 40 11.20 -3.51 -1.60
N PHE A 41 11.11 -3.79 -0.29
CA PHE A 41 11.82 -3.03 0.75
C PHE A 41 12.80 -3.91 1.54
N THR A 42 13.49 -4.83 0.86
CA THR A 42 14.66 -5.58 1.37
C THR A 42 14.45 -6.52 2.56
N GLN A 43 13.24 -6.65 3.11
CA GLN A 43 13.00 -7.67 4.15
C GLN A 43 13.31 -9.07 3.55
N PRO A 44 14.06 -9.95 4.24
CA PRO A 44 14.47 -11.22 3.67
C PRO A 44 13.28 -12.16 3.46
N HIS A 45 13.33 -12.97 2.40
CA HIS A 45 12.28 -13.95 2.08
C HIS A 45 12.26 -15.16 3.05
N GLY A 46 13.40 -15.48 3.68
CA GLY A 46 13.50 -16.47 4.76
C GLY A 46 13.06 -17.90 4.40
N GLY A 47 13.02 -18.29 3.13
CA GLY A 47 12.57 -19.62 2.70
C GLY A 47 11.05 -19.85 2.81
N GLY A 48 10.26 -18.78 2.96
CA GLY A 48 8.80 -18.86 3.10
C GLY A 48 8.21 -17.83 4.09
N GLY A 49 9.07 -17.08 4.79
CA GLY A 49 8.68 -16.03 5.71
C GLY A 49 9.82 -15.69 6.68
N PRO A 50 9.74 -14.55 7.40
CA PRO A 50 8.55 -13.71 7.57
C PRO A 50 8.33 -12.69 6.44
N GLY A 51 7.12 -12.15 6.37
CA GLY A 51 6.78 -11.04 5.48
C GLY A 51 5.90 -10.01 6.19
N ALA A 52 6.08 -8.74 5.86
CA ALA A 52 5.19 -7.66 6.26
C ALA A 52 4.51 -7.01 5.05
N GLY A 53 3.23 -6.65 5.23
CA GLY A 53 2.36 -6.04 4.22
C GLY A 53 1.89 -4.66 4.66
N ALA A 54 2.68 -3.61 4.44
CA ALA A 54 2.29 -2.26 4.82
C ALA A 54 1.13 -1.78 3.95
N ILE A 55 0.05 -1.30 4.57
CA ILE A 55 -1.13 -0.78 3.85
C ILE A 55 -1.05 0.75 3.83
N MET A 56 -1.08 1.31 2.63
CA MET A 56 -1.24 2.74 2.39
C MET A 56 -2.68 3.00 1.96
N VAL A 57 -3.30 4.01 2.53
CA VAL A 57 -4.68 4.40 2.21
C VAL A 57 -4.76 5.89 1.90
N SER A 58 -5.72 6.25 1.05
CA SER A 58 -6.13 7.63 0.84
C SER A 58 -6.70 8.24 2.12
N GLU A 59 -6.67 9.57 2.22
CA GLU A 59 -7.10 10.32 3.40
C GLU A 59 -8.54 9.96 3.83
N LYS A 60 -9.46 9.80 2.86
CA LYS A 60 -10.86 9.44 3.11
C LYS A 60 -11.02 8.08 3.83
N LEU A 61 -10.04 7.18 3.71
CA LEU A 61 -10.05 5.85 4.31
C LEU A 61 -9.19 5.73 5.57
N SER A 62 -8.42 6.76 5.92
CA SER A 62 -7.47 6.75 7.03
C SER A 62 -8.09 6.40 8.39
N GLN A 63 -9.32 6.86 8.65
CA GLN A 63 -10.06 6.61 9.90
C GLN A 63 -10.41 5.12 10.12
N TYR A 64 -10.37 4.30 9.07
CA TYR A 64 -10.71 2.88 9.12
C TYR A 64 -9.48 1.97 9.27
N LEU A 65 -8.28 2.56 9.40
CA LEU A 65 -7.06 1.78 9.60
C LEU A 65 -7.09 1.00 10.93
N PRO A 66 -6.56 -0.23 10.95
CA PRO A 66 -6.52 -1.03 12.15
C PRO A 66 -5.61 -0.39 13.20
N SER A 67 -6.06 -0.43 14.47
CA SER A 67 -5.25 -0.04 15.62
C SER A 67 -4.48 -1.24 16.19
N PRO A 68 -3.28 -1.05 16.77
CA PRO A 68 -2.58 0.23 16.94
C PRO A 68 -1.84 0.67 15.67
N MET A 69 -1.89 1.97 15.36
CA MET A 69 -1.05 2.56 14.32
C MET A 69 0.27 3.05 14.92
N SER A 70 1.39 2.80 14.24
CA SER A 70 2.67 3.42 14.59
C SER A 70 2.57 4.94 14.41
N LYS A 71 3.04 5.70 15.40
CA LYS A 71 3.13 7.16 15.25
C LYS A 71 4.09 7.49 14.09
N ILE A 72 3.64 8.31 13.16
CA ILE A 72 4.52 8.91 12.16
C ILE A 72 5.11 10.16 12.82
N GLU A 73 6.37 10.09 13.24
CA GLU A 73 7.14 11.29 13.55
C GLU A 73 7.51 11.95 12.21
N LYS A 74 7.12 13.23 12.05
CA LYS A 74 7.44 14.03 10.86
C LYS A 74 8.75 14.78 11.06
#